data_AF-A0A3R8SIZ8-F1
#
_entry.id   AF-A0A3R8SIZ8-F1
#
_cell.length_a   1.000
_cell.length_b   1.000
_cell.length_c   1.000
_cell.angle_alpha   90.00
_cell.angle_beta   90.00
_cell.angle_gamma   90.00
#
_symmetry.space_group_name_H-M   'P 1'
#
loop_
_entity.id
_entity.type
_entity.pdbx_description
1 polymer ?
#
loop_
_entity_poly.entity_id
_entity_poly.type
_entity_poly.pdbx_seq_one_letter_code
_entity_poly.pdbx_strand_id
1 'polypeptide(L)'
;MCAVRTSRRRSGPTVARSSTRPTSRDVAQAAGVSQAAVSLVLGDKWRGRVSETTAERVREAARDLGYRPNLAARNLRLGHTRTVLLVVPALTTEFFAGVYTGAARVAADHGFGVVLYPSPE
;
A
#
# COMPACT_ATOMS: atom_id res chain seq x y z
N MET A 1 33.39 24.75 34.90
CA MET A 1 32.11 24.55 35.61
C MET A 1 30.98 24.83 34.63
N CYS A 2 30.50 23.81 33.91
CA CYS A 2 29.48 23.97 32.85
C CYS A 2 28.38 22.94 33.09
N ALA A 3 27.18 23.40 33.45
CA ALA A 3 26.05 22.56 33.84
C ALA A 3 25.23 22.17 32.60
N VAL A 4 25.26 20.88 32.23
CA VAL A 4 24.39 20.33 31.20
C VAL A 4 22.98 20.16 31.76
N ARG A 5 22.07 21.04 31.35
CA ARG A 5 20.63 20.92 31.58
C ARG A 5 20.08 19.70 30.84
N THR A 6 19.72 18.66 31.57
CA THR A 6 18.97 17.51 31.04
C THR A 6 17.52 17.92 30.79
N SER A 7 17.12 17.98 29.52
CA SER A 7 15.71 18.17 29.17
C SER A 7 14.92 16.87 29.41
N ARG A 8 14.08 16.87 30.45
CA ARG A 8 13.04 15.86 30.64
C ARG A 8 12.02 16.02 29.50
N ARG A 9 12.00 15.10 28.54
CA ARG A 9 10.87 14.96 27.61
C ARG A 9 9.64 14.53 28.42
N ARG A 10 8.67 15.43 28.54
CA ARG A 10 7.34 15.12 29.07
C ARG A 10 6.62 14.23 28.07
N SER A 11 6.24 13.03 28.51
CA SER A 11 5.37 12.11 27.78
C SER A 11 3.97 12.74 27.67
N GLY A 12 3.56 13.09 26.44
CA GLY A 12 2.19 13.51 26.15
C GLY A 12 1.19 12.36 26.29
N PRO A 13 -0.12 12.65 26.35
CA PRO A 13 -1.14 11.67 26.68
C PRO A 13 -1.19 10.56 25.63
N THR A 14 -1.14 9.30 26.11
CA THR A 14 -1.34 8.09 25.32
C THR A 14 -2.75 8.11 24.75
N VAL A 15 -2.86 8.42 23.46
CA VAL A 15 -4.12 8.26 22.72
C VAL A 15 -4.55 6.81 22.84
N ALA A 16 -5.71 6.58 23.46
CA ALA A 16 -6.34 5.27 23.56
C ALA A 16 -6.40 4.66 22.16
N ARG A 17 -5.84 3.45 22.00
CA ARG A 17 -5.87 2.75 20.71
C ARG A 17 -7.34 2.43 20.41
N SER A 18 -7.94 3.20 19.49
CA SER A 18 -9.05 2.71 18.69
C SER A 18 -8.63 1.37 18.07
N SER A 19 -9.58 0.54 17.65
CA SER A 19 -9.31 -0.73 16.98
C SER A 19 -8.53 -0.49 15.67
N THR A 20 -7.22 -0.29 15.79
CA THR A 20 -6.36 0.13 14.69
C THR A 20 -6.11 -1.09 13.84
N ARG A 21 -6.50 -0.99 12.57
CA ARG A 21 -6.15 -1.99 11.56
C ARG A 21 -4.65 -2.30 11.69
N PRO A 22 -4.27 -3.58 11.73
CA PRO A 22 -2.86 -3.96 11.80
C PRO A 22 -2.04 -3.25 10.73
N THR A 23 -0.83 -2.88 11.09
CA THR A 23 0.13 -2.18 10.23
C THR A 23 1.27 -3.10 9.84
N SER A 24 2.07 -2.72 8.84
CA SER A 24 3.30 -3.46 8.51
C SER A 24 4.29 -3.50 9.67
N ARG A 25 4.20 -2.58 10.63
CA ARG A 25 5.03 -2.56 11.84
C ARG A 25 4.62 -3.69 12.79
N ASP A 26 3.32 -3.92 12.94
CA ASP A 26 2.79 -4.99 13.77
C ASP A 26 3.17 -6.36 13.20
N VAL A 27 3.09 -6.52 11.87
CA VAL A 27 3.59 -7.72 11.17
C VAL A 27 5.09 -7.90 11.38
N ALA A 28 5.88 -6.84 11.25
CA ALA A 28 7.33 -6.90 11.46
C ALA A 28 7.68 -7.35 12.88
N GLN A 29 6.97 -6.84 13.88
CA GLN A 29 7.14 -7.21 15.27
C GLN A 29 6.73 -8.67 15.53
N ALA A 30 5.57 -9.10 15.04
CA ALA A 30 5.09 -10.48 15.18
C ALA A 30 6.02 -11.49 14.49
N ALA A 31 6.53 -11.15 13.30
CA ALA A 31 7.45 -11.99 12.55
C ALA A 31 8.92 -11.87 13.01
N GLY A 32 9.27 -10.95 13.90
CA GLY A 32 10.64 -10.75 14.41
C GLY A 32 11.63 -10.25 13.34
N VAL A 33 11.17 -9.41 12.41
CA VAL A 33 11.98 -8.87 11.30
C VAL A 33 11.86 -7.35 11.19
N SER A 34 12.65 -6.74 10.31
CA SER A 34 12.49 -5.31 10.00
C SER A 34 11.26 -5.05 9.11
N GLN A 35 10.69 -3.84 9.17
CA GLN A 35 9.65 -3.41 8.24
C GLN A 35 10.08 -3.50 6.77
N ALA A 36 11.38 -3.31 6.48
CA ALA A 36 11.93 -3.46 5.15
C ALA A 36 11.83 -4.90 4.64
N ALA A 37 12.13 -5.89 5.50
CA ALA A 37 11.97 -7.31 5.17
C ALA A 37 10.50 -7.66 4.90
N VAL A 38 9.56 -7.15 5.71
CA VAL A 38 8.11 -7.30 5.45
C VAL A 38 7.73 -6.72 4.09
N SER A 39 8.23 -5.52 3.76
CA SER A 39 7.96 -4.89 2.47
C SER A 39 8.53 -5.67 1.28
N LEU A 40 9.66 -6.36 1.44
CA LEU A 40 10.24 -7.22 0.40
C LEU A 40 9.41 -8.50 0.23
N VAL A 41 9.00 -9.14 1.32
CA VAL A 41 8.22 -10.37 1.29
C VAL A 41 6.84 -10.14 0.69
N LEU A 42 6.10 -9.18 1.22
CA LEU A 42 4.74 -8.86 0.74
C LEU A 42 4.72 -8.17 -0.63
N GLY A 43 5.88 -7.72 -1.11
CA GLY A 43 6.07 -7.16 -2.44
C GLY A 43 6.66 -8.14 -3.45
N ASP A 44 6.80 -9.43 -3.11
CA ASP A 44 7.39 -10.50 -3.92
C ASP A 44 8.82 -10.23 -4.42
N LYS A 45 9.59 -9.41 -3.69
CA LYS A 45 10.99 -9.03 -3.99
C LYS A 45 12.00 -9.61 -2.99
N TRP A 46 11.63 -10.69 -2.29
CA TRP A 46 12.39 -11.25 -1.18
C TRP A 46 13.40 -12.32 -1.59
N ARG A 47 13.23 -12.97 -2.75
CA ARG A 47 14.13 -14.01 -3.26
C ARG A 47 15.58 -13.48 -3.34
N GLY A 48 16.51 -14.21 -2.75
CA GLY A 48 17.94 -13.83 -2.66
C GLY A 48 18.26 -12.71 -1.65
N ARG A 49 17.27 -12.19 -0.91
CA ARG A 49 17.46 -11.14 0.12
C ARG A 49 16.94 -11.54 1.49
N VAL A 50 16.00 -12.49 1.54
CA VAL A 50 15.37 -13.01 2.75
C VAL A 50 15.27 -14.52 2.56
N SER A 51 15.53 -15.30 3.63
CA SER A 51 15.38 -16.76 3.56
C SER A 51 13.92 -17.16 3.40
N GLU A 52 13.65 -18.30 2.77
CA GLU A 52 12.27 -18.80 2.59
C GLU A 52 11.55 -18.93 3.94
N THR A 53 12.22 -19.50 4.94
CA THR A 53 11.68 -19.64 6.32
C THR A 53 11.26 -18.30 6.92
N THR A 54 12.02 -17.23 6.66
CA THR A 54 11.66 -15.88 7.14
C THR A 54 10.50 -15.31 6.33
N ALA A 55 10.45 -15.55 5.03
CA ALA A 55 9.35 -15.14 4.18
C ALA A 55 8.02 -15.82 4.59
N GLU A 56 8.06 -17.12 4.90
CA GLU A 56 6.91 -17.87 5.44
C GLU A 56 6.42 -17.29 6.76
N ARG A 57 7.31 -17.07 7.73
CA ARG A 57 6.96 -16.42 9.01
C ARG A 57 6.27 -15.07 8.84
N VAL A 58 6.75 -14.25 7.89
CA VAL A 58 6.12 -12.96 7.59
C VAL A 58 4.72 -13.14 6.99
N ARG A 59 4.54 -14.10 6.07
CA ARG A 59 3.23 -14.39 5.46
C ARG A 59 2.24 -14.94 6.48
N GLU A 60 2.70 -15.77 7.41
CA GLU A 60 1.91 -16.31 8.52
C GLU A 60 1.48 -15.18 9.47
N ALA A 61 2.42 -14.40 10.00
CA ALA A 61 2.13 -13.26 10.86
C ALA A 61 1.17 -12.25 10.21
N ALA A 62 1.32 -11.99 8.90
CA ALA A 62 0.41 -11.12 8.16
C ALA A 62 -1.01 -11.71 8.08
N ARG A 63 -1.15 -13.02 7.88
CA ARG A 63 -2.45 -13.71 7.86
C ARG A 63 -3.11 -13.70 9.22
N ASP A 64 -2.37 -14.05 10.28
CA ASP A 64 -2.90 -14.13 11.65
C ASP A 64 -3.38 -12.78 12.16
N LEU A 65 -2.66 -11.71 11.81
CA LEU A 65 -3.07 -10.36 12.12
C LEU A 65 -4.21 -9.86 11.22
N GLY A 66 -4.52 -10.52 10.10
CA GLY A 66 -5.46 -10.01 9.10
C GLY A 66 -4.93 -8.76 8.36
N TYR A 67 -3.62 -8.61 8.28
CA TYR A 67 -2.97 -7.47 7.61
C TYR A 67 -3.19 -7.52 6.10
N ARG A 68 -3.70 -6.42 5.53
CA ARG A 68 -3.83 -6.23 4.08
C ARG A 68 -3.02 -5.01 3.64
N PRO A 69 -2.09 -5.14 2.68
CA PRO A 69 -1.32 -4.00 2.18
C PRO A 69 -2.24 -2.89 1.66
N ASN A 70 -2.01 -1.66 2.12
CA ASN A 70 -2.74 -0.50 1.63
C ASN A 70 -2.15 -0.04 0.28
N LEU A 71 -2.84 -0.36 -0.82
CA LEU A 71 -2.42 0.00 -2.17
C LEU A 71 -2.34 1.53 -2.38
N ALA A 72 -3.23 2.31 -1.76
CA ALA A 72 -3.17 3.78 -1.85
C ALA A 72 -1.90 4.32 -1.18
N ALA A 73 -1.57 3.83 0.02
CA ALA A 73 -0.32 4.18 0.70
C ALA A 73 0.92 3.74 -0.10
N ARG A 74 0.85 2.58 -0.76
CA ARG A 74 1.91 2.10 -1.66
C ARG A 74 2.09 3.03 -2.87
N ASN A 75 1.00 3.45 -3.51
CA ASN A 75 1.05 4.36 -4.65
C ASN A 75 1.59 5.75 -4.26
N LEU A 76 1.18 6.27 -3.10
CA LEU A 76 1.71 7.53 -2.55
C LEU A 76 3.23 7.45 -2.32
N ARG A 77 3.74 6.36 -1.74
CA ARG A 77 5.18 6.16 -1.54
C ARG A 77 5.96 6.04 -2.86
N LEU A 78 5.35 5.45 -3.89
CA LEU A 78 5.97 5.30 -5.21
C LEU A 78 5.90 6.57 -6.05
N GLY A 79 5.10 7.57 -5.66
CA GLY A 79 4.94 8.83 -6.39
C GLY A 79 4.19 8.68 -7.72
N HIS A 80 3.66 7.50 -8.02
CA HIS A 80 2.90 7.22 -9.23
C HIS A 80 1.72 6.30 -8.92
N THR A 81 0.55 6.60 -9.50
CA THR A 81 -0.60 5.71 -9.53
C THR A 81 -0.55 4.90 -10.83
N ARG A 82 -0.73 3.58 -10.74
CA ARG A 82 -0.92 2.71 -11.91
C ARG A 82 -2.36 2.82 -12.42
N THR A 83 -2.81 4.04 -12.70
CA THR A 83 -4.19 4.36 -13.06
C THR A 83 -4.23 5.39 -14.17
N VAL A 84 -5.02 5.13 -15.21
CA VAL A 84 -5.29 6.05 -16.32
C VAL A 84 -6.72 6.58 -16.17
N LEU A 85 -6.90 7.88 -16.36
CA LEU A 85 -8.22 8.51 -16.39
C LEU A 85 -8.71 8.61 -17.85
N LEU A 86 -9.85 7.99 -18.14
CA LEU A 86 -10.54 8.10 -19.42
C LEU A 86 -11.71 9.07 -19.27
N VAL A 87 -11.53 10.28 -19.81
CA VAL A 87 -12.57 11.33 -19.80
C VAL A 87 -13.41 11.20 -21.06
N VAL A 88 -14.72 11.05 -20.91
CA VAL A 88 -15.67 10.92 -22.03
C VAL A 88 -16.83 11.91 -21.88
N PRO A 89 -17.33 12.52 -22.97
CA PRO A 89 -18.40 13.52 -22.91
C PRO A 89 -19.77 12.96 -22.48
N ALA A 90 -20.10 11.71 -22.83
CA ALA A 90 -21.36 11.10 -22.40
C ALA A 90 -21.23 9.58 -22.28
N LEU A 91 -21.82 9.02 -21.21
CA LEU A 91 -21.84 7.57 -20.97
C LEU A 91 -23.00 6.85 -21.67
N THR A 92 -23.92 7.60 -22.25
CA THR A 92 -25.15 7.09 -22.87
C THR A 92 -24.93 6.55 -24.29
N THR A 93 -23.79 6.83 -24.90
CA THR A 93 -23.47 6.38 -26.26
C THR A 93 -22.65 5.09 -26.20
N GLU A 94 -23.16 4.02 -26.82
CA GLU A 94 -22.53 2.69 -26.84
C GLU A 94 -21.10 2.68 -27.43
N PHE A 95 -20.77 3.69 -28.23
CA PHE A 95 -19.41 3.96 -28.71
C PHE A 95 -18.36 3.97 -27.59
N PHE A 96 -18.62 4.66 -26.47
CA PHE A 96 -17.62 4.80 -25.40
C PHE A 96 -17.45 3.53 -24.57
N ALA A 97 -18.43 2.63 -24.57
CA ALA A 97 -18.28 1.31 -23.94
C ALA A 97 -17.24 0.46 -24.70
N GLY A 98 -17.24 0.51 -26.03
CA GLY A 98 -16.22 -0.13 -26.87
C GLY A 98 -14.82 0.46 -26.64
N VAL A 99 -14.73 1.79 -26.60
CA VAL A 99 -13.47 2.51 -26.30
C VAL A 99 -12.94 2.14 -24.92
N TYR A 100 -13.78 2.15 -23.88
CA TYR A 100 -13.40 1.74 -22.53
C TYR A 100 -12.90 0.30 -22.51
N THR A 101 -13.61 -0.62 -23.16
CA THR A 101 -13.23 -2.05 -23.19
C THR A 101 -11.86 -2.25 -23.82
N GLY A 102 -11.59 -1.59 -24.95
CA GLY A 102 -10.29 -1.63 -25.60
C GLY A 102 -9.17 -1.02 -24.75
N ALA A 103 -9.42 0.17 -24.19
CA ALA A 103 -8.47 0.86 -23.34
C ALA A 103 -8.15 0.07 -22.05
N ALA A 104 -9.17 -0.48 -21.39
CA ALA A 104 -9.02 -1.27 -20.17
C ALA A 104 -8.21 -2.55 -20.40
N ARG A 105 -8.42 -3.23 -21.53
CA ARG A 105 -7.65 -4.42 -21.90
C ARG A 105 -6.16 -4.09 -22.03
N VAL A 106 -5.82 -3.09 -22.85
CA VAL A 106 -4.42 -2.70 -23.07
C VAL A 106 -3.79 -2.18 -21.77
N ALA A 107 -4.50 -1.36 -21.01
CA ALA A 107 -4.01 -0.86 -19.73
C ALA A 107 -3.69 -2.02 -18.76
N ALA A 108 -4.56 -3.03 -18.68
CA ALA A 108 -4.36 -4.20 -17.83
C ALA A 108 -3.09 -4.99 -18.22
N ASP A 109 -2.84 -5.17 -19.52
CA ASP A 109 -1.62 -5.82 -20.03
C ASP A 109 -0.34 -5.10 -19.58
N HIS A 110 -0.41 -3.78 -19.35
CA HIS A 110 0.67 -2.95 -18.83
C HIS A 110 0.63 -2.73 -17.30
N GLY A 111 -0.31 -3.38 -16.60
CA GLY A 111 -0.47 -3.27 -15.15
C GLY A 111 -1.08 -1.96 -14.68
N PHE A 112 -1.89 -1.29 -15.51
CA PHE A 112 -2.66 -0.10 -15.19
C PHE A 112 -4.16 -0.43 -15.06
N GLY A 113 -4.84 0.26 -14.14
CA GLY A 113 -6.31 0.32 -14.12
C GLY A 113 -6.82 1.53 -14.91
N VAL A 114 -8.04 1.45 -15.44
CA VAL A 114 -8.71 2.58 -16.10
C VAL A 114 -9.88 3.04 -15.24
N VAL A 115 -9.91 4.33 -14.92
CA VAL A 115 -11.04 5.01 -14.30
C VAL A 115 -11.75 5.80 -15.39
N LEU A 116 -13.03 5.54 -15.57
CA LEU A 116 -13.86 6.30 -16.49
C LEU A 116 -14.47 7.50 -15.75
N TYR A 117 -14.40 8.67 -16.36
CA TYR A 117 -14.99 9.91 -15.85
C TYR A 117 -15.89 10.53 -16.93
N PRO A 118 -17.21 10.58 -16.72
CA PRO A 118 -18.07 11.37 -17.58
C PRO A 118 -17.79 12.85 -17.34
N SER A 119 -17.36 13.57 -18.37
CA SER A 119 -17.29 15.02 -18.32
C SER A 119 -18.71 15.56 -18.47
N PRO A 120 -19.28 16.27 -17.49
CA PRO A 120 -20.44 17.10 -17.77
C PRO A 120 -20.01 18.17 -18.77
N GLU A 121 -20.74 18.29 -19.89
CA GLU A 121 -20.68 19.49 -20.72
C GLU A 121 -21.39 20.66 -20.01
#